data_AF-K1UGG6-F1
#
_entry.id   AF-K1UGG6-F1
#
_cell.length_a   1.000
_cell.length_b   1.000
_cell.length_c   1.000
_cell.angle_alpha   90.00
_cell.angle_beta   90.00
_cell.angle_gamma   90.00
#
_symmetry.space_group_name_H-M   'P 1'
#
loop_
_entity.id
_entity.type
_entity.pdbx_description
1 polymer ?
#
loop_
_entity_poly.entity_id
_entity_poly.type
_entity_poly.pdbx_seq_one_letter_code
_entity_poly.pdbx_strand_id
1 'polypeptide(L)'
;KTAKSILISCASRLAPFDIKEVREITMYDELDLDMLGDERTALFLIMSDTDGTFAFLISLIYSILFNRLCERADDVYGGGFPSMYAA
;
A
#
# COMPACT_ATOMS: atom_id res chain seq x y z
N LYS A 1 -20.35 -4.43 -26.63
CA LYS A 1 -21.03 -4.62 -25.32
C LYS A 1 -20.03 -4.85 -24.18
N THR A 2 -18.95 -5.61 -24.40
CA THR A 2 -17.90 -5.93 -23.40
C THR A 2 -17.04 -4.75 -22.93
N ALA A 3 -16.64 -3.83 -23.83
CA ALA A 3 -15.82 -2.68 -23.44
C ALA A 3 -16.54 -1.76 -22.43
N LYS A 4 -17.86 -1.57 -22.59
CA LYS A 4 -18.66 -0.76 -21.65
C LYS A 4 -18.76 -1.41 -20.28
N SER A 5 -18.92 -2.73 -20.19
CA SER A 5 -18.96 -3.43 -18.89
C SER A 5 -17.61 -3.42 -18.17
N ILE A 6 -16.50 -3.49 -18.91
CA ILE A 6 -15.14 -3.33 -18.34
C ILE A 6 -14.99 -1.93 -17.76
N LEU A 7 -15.30 -0.89 -18.53
CA LEU A 7 -15.19 0.49 -18.07
C LEU A 7 -16.04 0.77 -16.83
N ILE A 8 -17.29 0.27 -16.78
CA ILE A 8 -18.17 0.44 -15.63
C ILE A 8 -17.60 -0.28 -14.39
N SER A 9 -17.07 -1.49 -14.55
CA SER A 9 -16.45 -2.22 -13.45
C SER A 9 -15.15 -1.59 -12.95
N CYS A 10 -14.35 -1.00 -13.83
CA CYS A 10 -13.14 -0.27 -13.44
C CYS A 10 -13.51 1.03 -12.72
N ALA A 11 -14.47 1.79 -13.26
CA ALA A 11 -14.95 3.02 -12.65
C ALA A 11 -15.53 2.80 -11.24
N SER A 12 -16.32 1.74 -11.03
CA SER A 12 -16.89 1.47 -9.70
C SER A 12 -15.83 1.13 -8.64
N ARG A 13 -14.75 0.46 -9.05
CA ARG A 13 -13.63 0.09 -8.15
C ARG A 13 -12.68 1.25 -7.89
N LEU A 14 -12.56 2.17 -8.84
CA LEU A 14 -11.71 3.35 -8.74
C LEU A 14 -12.44 4.57 -8.16
N ALA A 15 -13.76 4.53 -8.05
CA ALA A 15 -14.58 5.59 -7.47
C ALA A 15 -14.10 6.10 -6.09
N PRO A 16 -13.55 5.27 -5.18
CA PRO A 16 -13.00 5.79 -3.91
C PRO A 16 -11.85 6.78 -4.10
N PHE A 17 -11.09 6.70 -5.20
CA PHE A 17 -9.99 7.62 -5.51
C PHE A 17 -10.48 8.97 -6.09
N ASP A 18 -11.76 9.09 -6.43
CA ASP A 18 -12.35 10.39 -6.79
C ASP A 18 -12.62 11.27 -5.56
N ILE A 19 -12.61 10.69 -4.36
CA ILE A 19 -12.71 11.43 -3.10
C ILE A 19 -11.42 12.26 -2.92
N LYS A 20 -11.58 13.56 -2.70
CA LYS A 20 -10.45 14.50 -2.67
C LYS A 20 -9.41 14.11 -1.63
N GLU A 21 -9.86 13.73 -0.44
CA GLU A 21 -9.04 13.34 0.70
C GLU A 21 -8.25 12.06 0.40
N VAL A 22 -8.89 11.06 -0.21
CA VAL A 22 -8.24 9.81 -0.64
C VAL A 22 -7.22 10.08 -1.74
N ARG A 23 -7.56 10.96 -2.68
CA ARG A 23 -6.65 11.34 -3.76
C ARG A 23 -5.41 12.03 -3.20
N GLU A 24 -5.56 12.98 -2.29
CA GLU A 24 -4.44 13.71 -1.71
C GLU A 24 -3.41 12.79 -1.05
N ILE A 25 -3.83 11.79 -0.29
CA ILE A 25 -2.92 10.83 0.37
C ILE A 25 -2.32 9.77 -0.57
N THR A 26 -2.89 9.59 -1.77
CA THR A 26 -2.42 8.58 -2.75
C THR A 26 -1.74 9.20 -3.97
N MET A 27 -1.69 10.54 -4.04
CA MET A 27 -1.20 11.26 -5.22
C MET A 27 0.32 11.24 -5.35
N TYR A 28 1.04 11.28 -4.24
CA TYR A 28 2.49 11.33 -4.19
C TYR A 28 3.03 10.22 -3.30
N ASP A 29 4.15 9.63 -3.72
CA ASP A 29 4.88 8.64 -2.93
C ASP A 29 5.87 9.37 -2.01
N GLU A 30 5.46 9.62 -0.76
CA GLU A 30 6.24 10.32 0.27
C GLU A 30 6.59 9.42 1.47
N LEU A 31 6.15 8.15 1.44
CA LEU A 31 6.26 7.26 2.60
C LEU A 31 7.60 6.50 2.65
N ASP A 32 8.40 6.55 1.59
CA ASP A 32 9.70 5.86 1.46
C ASP A 32 9.66 4.43 2.04
N LEU A 33 8.62 3.67 1.67
CA LEU A 33 8.29 2.39 2.31
C LEU A 33 9.38 1.33 2.11
N ASP A 34 10.21 1.49 1.08
CA ASP A 34 11.38 0.66 0.82
C ASP A 34 12.50 0.90 1.85
N MET A 35 12.57 2.07 2.49
CA MET A 35 13.59 2.40 3.49
C MET A 35 13.24 1.88 4.90
N LEU A 36 11.99 1.45 5.14
CA LEU A 36 11.52 0.91 6.42
C LEU A 36 12.35 -0.29 6.93
N GLY A 37 13.03 -1.01 6.02
CA GLY A 37 13.89 -2.15 6.35
C GLY A 37 15.34 -1.79 6.67
N ASP A 38 15.81 -0.61 6.26
CA ASP A 38 17.22 -0.23 6.35
C ASP A 38 17.53 0.51 7.66
N GLU A 39 16.56 1.31 8.14
CA GLU A 39 16.64 2.03 9.41
C GLU A 39 15.46 1.66 10.32
N ARG A 40 15.67 1.69 11.64
CA ARG A 40 14.62 1.38 12.62
C ARG A 40 13.49 2.41 12.55
N THR A 41 12.45 2.06 11.81
CA THR A 41 11.33 2.96 11.53
C THR A 41 10.01 2.32 11.96
N ALA A 42 9.10 3.12 12.51
CA ALA A 42 7.78 2.68 12.94
C ALA A 42 6.69 3.39 12.12
N LEU A 43 5.88 2.62 11.39
CA LEU A 43 4.74 3.12 10.62
C LEU A 43 3.46 3.01 11.46
N PHE A 44 2.75 4.13 11.62
CA PHE A 44 1.46 4.18 12.32
C PHE A 44 0.32 4.35 11.33
N LEU A 45 -0.54 3.35 11.23
CA LEU A 45 -1.78 3.40 10.43
C LEU A 45 -2.96 3.53 11.39
N ILE A 46 -3.59 4.71 11.43
CA ILE A 46 -4.70 5.02 12.33
C ILE A 46 -5.98 5.05 11.51
N MET A 47 -6.93 4.19 11.86
CA MET A 47 -8.25 4.11 11.23
C MET A 47 -9.35 4.13 12.28
N SER A 48 -10.57 4.49 11.86
CA SER A 48 -11.75 4.33 12.70
C SER A 48 -12.01 2.84 12.93
N ASP A 49 -12.29 2.47 14.17
CA ASP A 49 -12.72 1.13 14.59
C ASP A 49 -14.19 0.84 14.21
N THR A 50 -14.95 1.88 13.89
CA THR A 50 -16.39 1.82 13.58
C THR A 50 -16.72 2.01 12.11
N ASP A 51 -15.80 2.54 11.31
CA ASP A 51 -16.01 2.79 9.87
C ASP A 51 -14.92 2.14 9.01
N GLY A 52 -15.30 1.04 8.36
CA GLY A 52 -14.42 0.27 7.46
C GLY A 52 -14.34 0.81 6.03
N THR A 53 -14.98 1.95 5.72
CA THR A 53 -15.03 2.51 4.35
C THR A 53 -13.65 2.63 3.70
N PHE A 54 -12.62 2.94 4.49
CA PHE A 54 -11.25 3.15 4.03
C PHE A 54 -10.29 2.01 4.33
N ALA A 55 -10.78 0.84 4.78
CA ALA A 55 -9.93 -0.31 5.09
C ALA A 55 -9.06 -0.76 3.90
N PHE A 56 -9.52 -0.51 2.67
CA PHE A 56 -8.76 -0.80 1.45
C PHE A 56 -7.43 -0.04 1.36
N LEU A 57 -7.34 1.17 1.94
CA LEU A 57 -6.10 1.96 1.95
C LEU A 57 -5.01 1.26 2.76
N ILE A 58 -5.38 0.69 3.90
CA ILE A 58 -4.44 -0.06 4.72
C ILE A 58 -4.02 -1.34 4.01
N SER A 59 -4.96 -2.05 3.38
CA SER A 59 -4.62 -3.21 2.55
C SER A 59 -3.70 -2.85 1.38
N LEU A 60 -3.88 -1.68 0.77
CA LEU A 60 -3.03 -1.16 -0.29
C LEU A 60 -1.61 -0.88 0.22
N ILE A 61 -1.49 -0.16 1.35
CA ILE A 61 -0.20 0.14 1.99
C ILE A 61 0.53 -1.15 2.34
N TYR A 62 -0.14 -2.13 2.97
CA TYR A 62 0.47 -3.42 3.27
C TYR A 62 0.97 -4.14 2.02
N SER A 63 0.16 -4.18 0.96
CA SER A 63 0.53 -4.87 -0.28
C SER A 63 1.75 -4.21 -0.93
N ILE A 64 1.79 -2.88 -0.98
CA ILE A 64 2.93 -2.14 -1.53
C ILE A 64 4.16 -2.36 -0.65
N LEU A 65 4.02 -2.23 0.67
CA LEU A 65 5.09 -2.39 1.63
C LEU A 65 5.76 -3.76 1.52
N PHE A 66 5.00 -4.85 1.54
CA PHE A 66 5.56 -6.20 1.45
C PHE A 66 6.28 -6.42 0.12
N ASN A 67 5.68 -6.00 -1.00
CA ASN A 67 6.32 -6.13 -2.30
C ASN A 67 7.62 -5.32 -2.36
N ARG A 68 7.64 -4.07 -1.88
CA ARG A 68 8.84 -3.21 -1.87
C ARG A 68 9.94 -3.74 -0.97
N LEU A 69 9.61 -4.24 0.21
CA LEU A 69 10.58 -4.82 1.12
C LEU A 69 11.15 -6.14 0.56
N CYS A 70 10.33 -6.98 -0.07
CA CYS A 70 10.81 -8.19 -0.74
C CYS A 70 11.73 -7.85 -1.93
N GLU A 71 11.33 -6.92 -2.80
CA GLU A 71 12.16 -6.43 -3.91
C GLU A 71 13.51 -5.92 -3.39
N ARG A 72 13.51 -5.08 -2.34
CA ARG A 72 14.75 -4.58 -1.74
C ARG A 72 15.59 -5.69 -1.10
N ALA A 73 14.96 -6.67 -0.47
CA ALA A 73 15.64 -7.83 0.12
C ALA A 73 16.36 -8.68 -0.92
N ASP A 74 15.69 -8.93 -2.05
CA ASP A 74 16.24 -9.72 -3.13
C ASP A 74 17.35 -8.95 -3.88
N ASP A 75 17.13 -7.67 -4.17
CA ASP A 75 18.04 -6.86 -4.99
C ASP A 75 19.30 -6.39 -4.23
N VAL A 76 19.16 -6.01 -2.95
CA VAL A 76 20.28 -5.45 -2.15
C VAL A 76 20.98 -6.52 -1.32
N TYR A 77 20.23 -7.49 -0.79
CA TYR A 77 20.76 -8.50 0.15
C TYR A 77 20.81 -9.91 -0.44
N GLY A 78 20.48 -10.10 -1.72
CA GLY A 78 20.56 -11.40 -2.40
C GLY A 78 19.60 -12.45 -1.83
N GLY A 79 18.46 -12.01 -1.27
CA GLY A 79 17.40 -12.89 -0.74
C GLY A 79 17.49 -13.18 0.77
N GLY A 80 18.37 -12.49 1.50
CA GLY A 80 18.51 -12.66 2.96
C GLY A 80 18.30 -11.35 3.72
N PHE A 81 17.08 -11.05 4.15
CA PHE A 81 16.87 -9.97 5.11
C PHE A 81 17.17 -10.46 6.55
N PRO A 82 18.02 -9.77 7.34
CA PRO A 82 18.49 -10.28 8.63
C PRO A 82 17.49 -10.28 9.82
N SER A 83 16.19 -10.00 9.67
CA SER A 83 15.35 -9.86 10.89
C SER A 83 13.88 -10.26 10.82
N MET A 84 13.36 -10.83 9.72
CA MET A 84 11.94 -11.23 9.70
C MET A 84 11.63 -12.52 10.47
N TYR A 85 12.65 -13.26 10.94
CA TYR A 85 12.52 -14.51 11.70
C TYR A 85 12.66 -14.37 13.23
N ALA A 86 12.75 -13.15 13.77
CA ALA A 86 12.87 -12.93 15.21
C ALA A 86 11.73 -12.06 15.74
N ALA A 87 10.53 -12.65 15.84
CA ALA A 87 9.46 -12.21 16.72
C ALA A 87 8.76 -13.45 17.30
#